data_AF-A0A0L8JLJ4-F1
#
_entry.id   AF-A0A0L8JLJ4-F1
#
_cell.length_a   1.000
_cell.length_b   1.000
_cell.length_c   1.000
_cell.angle_alpha   90.00
_cell.angle_beta   90.00
_cell.angle_gamma   90.00
#
_symmetry.space_group_name_H-M   'P 1'
#
loop_
_entity.id
_entity.type
_entity.pdbx_description
1 polymer ?
#
loop_
_entity_poly.entity_id
_entity_poly.type
_entity_poly.pdbx_seq_one_letter_code
_entity_poly.pdbx_strand_id
1 'polypeptide(L)'
;MNIDPTQPWGVAIDYAGRATVTENGHTLSVRVFDNGLGYTLERDPFTGEYPSVHVSAEFARAGTGDATLRGYGLIVVEAKDGVPAVPDPTAVQRAVAAALADFEGRRATYAALCATWDPAAQQPQPAPEPEPAP
;
A
#
# COMPACT_ATOMS: atom_id res chain seq x y z
N MET A 1 -12.11 9.92 6.45
CA MET A 1 -10.96 10.68 7.00
C MET A 1 -11.10 12.13 6.58
N ASN A 2 -11.09 13.07 7.52
CA ASN A 2 -11.02 14.49 7.21
C ASN A 2 -9.55 14.86 7.00
N ILE A 3 -9.22 15.33 5.80
CA ILE A 3 -7.93 15.94 5.49
C ILE A 3 -7.99 17.38 6.03
N ASP A 4 -7.05 17.72 6.90
CA ASP A 4 -6.88 19.06 7.47
C ASP A 4 -5.70 19.75 6.79
N PRO A 5 -5.94 20.66 5.84
CA PRO A 5 -4.88 21.35 5.11
C PRO A 5 -4.05 22.30 5.99
N THR A 6 -4.46 22.53 7.25
CA THR A 6 -3.66 23.29 8.21
C THR A 6 -2.55 22.46 8.86
N GLN A 7 -2.60 21.13 8.70
CA GLN A 7 -1.51 20.24 9.10
C GLN A 7 -0.44 20.18 8.00
N PRO A 8 0.86 20.08 8.35
CA PRO A 8 1.94 20.11 7.36
C PRO A 8 1.81 19.07 6.22
N TRP A 9 1.23 17.91 6.54
CA TRP A 9 1.01 16.80 5.59
C TRP A 9 -0.46 16.60 5.23
N GLY A 10 -1.33 17.54 5.59
CA GLY A 10 -2.78 17.44 5.40
C GLY A 10 -3.49 16.57 6.44
N VAL A 11 -2.77 15.97 7.39
CA VAL A 11 -3.32 15.15 8.49
C VAL A 11 -2.47 15.28 9.74
N ALA A 12 -3.06 15.06 10.91
CA ALA A 12 -2.30 14.91 12.15
C ALA A 12 -1.58 13.55 12.14
N ILE A 13 -0.27 13.57 12.38
CA ILE A 13 0.59 12.39 12.50
C ILE A 13 1.21 12.35 13.90
N ASP A 14 1.47 11.15 14.41
CA ASP A 14 2.22 10.97 15.65
C ASP A 14 3.71 11.32 15.48
N TYR A 15 4.46 11.29 16.59
CA TYR A 15 5.89 11.60 16.59
C TYR A 15 6.74 10.66 15.71
N ALA A 16 6.21 9.49 15.35
CA ALA A 16 6.86 8.51 14.48
C ALA A 16 6.44 8.67 13.00
N GLY A 17 5.72 9.75 12.68
CA GLY A 17 5.25 10.06 11.33
C GLY A 17 4.07 9.20 10.88
N ARG A 18 3.25 8.69 11.82
CA ARG A 18 2.18 7.73 11.52
C ARG A 18 0.80 8.30 11.80
N ALA A 19 -0.18 7.86 11.03
CA ALA A 19 -1.58 8.02 11.36
C ALA A 19 -2.32 6.72 11.06
N THR A 20 -3.23 6.31 11.94
CA THR A 20 -4.06 5.12 11.73
C THR A 20 -5.52 5.48 12.01
N VAL A 21 -6.39 5.11 11.07
CA VAL A 21 -7.84 5.25 11.20
C VAL A 21 -8.46 3.89 11.01
N THR A 22 -9.28 3.46 11.96
CA THR A 22 -10.07 2.23 11.86
C THR A 22 -11.54 2.57 11.90
N GLU A 23 -12.29 2.18 10.88
CA GLU A 23 -13.72 2.46 10.77
C GLU A 23 -14.41 1.35 9.97
N ASN A 24 -15.54 0.83 10.46
CA ASN A 24 -16.35 -0.18 9.77
C ASN A 24 -15.57 -1.43 9.29
N GLY A 25 -14.58 -1.89 10.06
CA GLY A 25 -13.75 -3.04 9.70
C GLY A 25 -12.69 -2.76 8.62
N HIS A 26 -12.54 -1.49 8.23
CA HIS A 26 -11.46 -1.01 7.39
C HIS A 26 -10.39 -0.35 8.24
N THR A 27 -9.13 -0.59 7.90
CA THR A 27 -7.98 0.09 8.51
C THR A 27 -7.24 0.86 7.44
N LEU A 28 -7.05 2.15 7.66
CA LEU A 28 -6.16 3.00 6.87
C LEU A 28 -4.93 3.33 7.72
N SER A 29 -3.76 2.92 7.26
CA SER A 29 -2.48 3.25 7.88
C SER A 29 -1.70 4.18 6.96
N VAL A 30 -1.29 5.34 7.46
CA VAL A 30 -0.45 6.32 6.77
C VAL A 30 0.89 6.39 7.47
N ARG A 31 1.96 6.49 6.68
CA ARG A 31 3.32 6.73 7.18
C ARG A 31 4.00 7.79 6.33
N VAL A 32 4.59 8.77 6.99
CA VAL A 32 5.46 9.80 6.44
C VAL A 32 6.85 9.54 7.00
N PHE A 33 7.83 9.30 6.13
CA PHE A 33 9.19 8.95 6.55
C PHE A 33 10.24 9.32 5.50
N ASP A 34 11.47 9.59 5.94
CA ASP A 34 12.65 9.62 5.08
C ASP A 34 13.46 8.31 5.24
N ASN A 35 14.48 8.14 4.41
CA ASN A 35 15.43 7.03 4.51
C ASN A 35 16.60 7.31 5.48
N GLY A 36 16.57 8.44 6.20
CA GLY A 36 17.58 8.84 7.17
C GLY A 36 17.46 8.13 8.52
N LEU A 37 16.43 7.29 8.73
CA LEU A 37 16.27 6.41 9.90
C LEU A 37 16.32 7.13 11.26
N GLY A 38 15.99 8.43 11.31
CA GLY A 38 16.03 9.25 12.52
C GLY A 38 17.41 9.85 12.85
N TYR A 39 18.39 9.71 11.96
CA TYR A 39 19.64 10.46 12.03
C TYR A 39 19.45 11.92 11.62
N THR A 40 20.49 12.74 11.84
CA THR A 40 20.49 14.14 11.39
C THR A 40 20.32 14.18 9.88
N LEU A 41 19.43 15.05 9.39
CA LEU A 41 19.25 15.25 7.96
C LEU A 41 20.53 15.86 7.40
N GLU A 42 21.24 15.10 6.57
CA GLU A 42 22.45 15.54 5.90
C GLU A 42 22.29 15.34 4.39
N ARG A 43 23.04 16.12 3.61
CA ARG A 43 23.10 15.90 2.17
C ARG A 43 23.86 14.62 1.89
N ASP A 44 23.36 13.86 0.93
CA ASP A 44 24.09 12.75 0.35
C ASP A 44 25.38 13.29 -0.30
N PRO A 45 26.56 12.74 0.05
CA PRO A 45 27.84 13.25 -0.42
C PRO A 45 28.12 12.96 -1.91
N PHE A 46 27.36 12.05 -2.53
CA PHE A 46 27.48 11.70 -3.94
C PHE A 46 26.50 12.50 -4.81
N THR A 47 25.25 12.65 -4.38
CA THR A 47 24.22 13.35 -5.17
C THR A 47 24.11 14.83 -4.82
N GLY A 48 24.57 15.24 -3.63
CA GLY A 48 24.44 16.60 -3.12
C GLY A 48 23.02 16.96 -2.65
N GLU A 49 22.09 16.01 -2.70
CA GLU A 49 20.69 16.18 -2.34
C GLU A 49 20.38 15.64 -0.94
N TYR A 50 19.32 16.14 -0.32
CA TYR A 50 18.79 15.56 0.91
C TYR A 50 17.92 14.32 0.61
N PRO A 51 17.66 13.47 1.62
CA PRO A 51 16.61 12.46 1.56
C PRO A 51 15.26 12.99 1.07
N SER A 52 14.62 12.24 0.17
CA SER A 52 13.21 12.44 -0.17
C SER A 52 12.33 11.93 0.98
N VAL A 53 11.13 12.52 1.10
CA VAL A 53 10.13 12.06 2.05
C VAL A 53 9.11 11.18 1.34
N HIS A 54 8.93 9.97 1.86
CA HIS A 54 7.97 8.99 1.41
C HIS A 54 6.69 9.09 2.24
N VAL A 55 5.56 9.20 1.53
CA VAL A 55 4.22 9.15 2.11
C VAL A 55 3.52 7.92 1.59
N SER A 56 3.40 6.90 2.43
CA SER A 56 2.71 5.65 2.09
C SER A 56 1.35 5.59 2.78
N ALA A 57 0.35 5.04 2.08
CA ALA A 57 -0.93 4.67 2.66
C ALA A 57 -1.23 3.19 2.36
N GLU A 58 -1.72 2.47 3.36
CA GLU A 58 -2.24 1.11 3.22
C GLU A 58 -3.70 1.11 3.66
N PHE A 59 -4.59 0.66 2.78
CA PHE A 59 -5.99 0.42 3.08
C PHE A 59 -6.24 -1.08 3.15
N ALA A 60 -6.68 -1.57 4.30
CA ALA A 60 -6.92 -2.98 4.55
C ALA A 60 -8.38 -3.23 4.93
N ARG A 61 -8.94 -4.33 4.43
CA ARG A 61 -10.25 -4.85 4.83
C ARG A 61 -10.11 -6.33 5.20
N ALA A 62 -10.55 -6.68 6.41
CA ALA A 62 -10.64 -8.07 6.83
C ALA A 62 -11.78 -8.80 6.10
N GLY A 63 -11.51 -10.02 5.67
CA GLY A 63 -12.46 -10.99 5.11
C GLY A 63 -12.75 -12.12 6.11
N THR A 64 -13.28 -13.23 5.60
CA THR A 64 -13.50 -14.45 6.40
C THR A 64 -12.19 -15.25 6.56
N GLY A 65 -12.05 -15.98 7.67
CA GLY A 65 -10.96 -16.95 7.87
C GLY A 65 -9.55 -16.34 7.76
N ASP A 66 -9.28 -15.28 8.53
CA ASP A 66 -8.01 -14.54 8.58
C ASP A 66 -7.57 -13.88 7.26
N ALA A 67 -8.37 -13.99 6.19
CA ALA A 67 -8.07 -13.34 4.92
C ALA A 67 -8.15 -11.81 5.07
N THR A 68 -7.21 -11.10 4.44
CA THR A 68 -7.22 -9.64 4.39
C THR A 68 -6.89 -9.19 2.97
N LEU A 69 -7.73 -8.33 2.41
CA LEU A 69 -7.40 -7.63 1.16
C LEU A 69 -6.79 -6.28 1.50
N ARG A 70 -5.70 -5.93 0.81
CA ARG A 70 -4.96 -4.68 1.04
C ARG A 70 -4.75 -3.96 -0.29
N GLY A 71 -4.91 -2.65 -0.28
CA GLY A 71 -4.44 -1.74 -1.33
C GLY A 71 -3.36 -0.82 -0.79
N TYR A 72 -2.44 -0.43 -1.66
CA TYR A 72 -1.26 0.36 -1.31
C TYR A 72 -1.10 1.58 -2.22
N GLY A 73 -0.67 2.70 -1.62
CA GLY A 73 -0.35 3.93 -2.32
C GLY A 73 0.95 4.53 -1.79
N LEU A 74 1.76 5.11 -2.68
CA LEU A 74 3.01 5.79 -2.35
C LEU A 74 3.10 7.11 -3.11
N ILE A 75 3.42 8.17 -2.38
CA ILE A 75 3.80 9.47 -2.92
C ILE A 75 5.20 9.79 -2.40
N VAL A 76 6.06 10.30 -3.28
CA VAL A 76 7.41 10.75 -2.93
C VAL A 76 7.43 12.27 -3.05
N VAL A 77 7.91 12.93 -2.00
CA VAL A 77 8.18 14.37 -1.97
C VAL A 77 9.69 14.55 -2.03
N GLU A 78 10.16 15.00 -3.19
CA GLU A 78 11.59 15.10 -3.49
C GLU A 78 12.23 16.29 -2.79
N ALA A 79 13.44 16.07 -2.27
CA ALA A 79 14.40 17.15 -2.08
C ALA A 79 14.89 17.65 -3.44
N LYS A 80 15.14 18.95 -3.58
CA LYS A 80 15.59 19.54 -4.84
C LYS A 80 16.58 20.66 -4.61
N ASP A 81 17.58 20.73 -5.47
CA ASP A 81 18.57 21.80 -5.51
C ASP A 81 19.30 21.96 -4.15
N GLY A 82 19.51 20.83 -3.46
CA GLY A 82 20.11 20.79 -2.14
C GLY A 82 19.24 21.37 -1.03
N VAL A 83 17.92 21.50 -1.25
CA VAL A 83 16.95 21.91 -0.23
C VAL A 83 16.17 20.69 0.25
N PRO A 84 16.01 20.47 1.57
CA PRO A 84 15.22 19.37 2.09
C PRO A 84 13.79 19.38 1.56
N ALA A 85 13.20 18.20 1.42
CA ALA A 85 11.78 18.07 1.11
C ALA A 85 10.93 18.83 2.14
N VAL A 86 10.06 19.72 1.65
CA VAL A 86 9.13 20.46 2.49
C VAL A 86 7.78 19.73 2.57
N PRO A 87 7.05 19.84 3.68
CA PRO A 87 5.74 19.22 3.80
C PRO A 87 4.78 19.65 2.69
N ASP A 88 4.16 18.66 2.05
CA ASP A 88 3.12 18.86 1.04
C ASP A 88 1.75 18.47 1.65
N PRO A 89 0.82 19.43 1.84
CA PRO A 89 -0.47 19.17 2.46
C PRO A 89 -1.37 18.26 1.62
N THR A 90 -1.02 17.97 0.36
CA THR A 90 -1.77 17.09 -0.53
C THR A 90 -1.18 15.69 -0.64
N ALA A 91 0.05 15.45 -0.17
CA ALA A 91 0.74 14.18 -0.39
C ALA A 91 -0.01 13.00 0.25
N VAL A 92 -0.53 13.17 1.46
CA VAL A 92 -1.32 12.14 2.14
C VAL A 92 -2.62 11.86 1.39
N GLN A 93 -3.34 12.91 0.96
CA GLN A 93 -4.56 12.75 0.17
C GLN A 93 -4.31 11.93 -1.10
N ARG A 94 -3.22 12.22 -1.81
CA ARG A 94 -2.82 11.49 -3.02
C ARG A 94 -2.44 10.04 -2.74
N ALA A 95 -1.69 9.78 -1.65
CA ALA A 95 -1.34 8.42 -1.24
C ALA A 95 -2.58 7.60 -0.87
N VAL A 96 -3.51 8.18 -0.12
CA VAL A 96 -4.78 7.53 0.26
C VAL A 96 -5.63 7.24 -0.98
N ALA A 97 -5.75 8.19 -1.91
CA ALA A 97 -6.48 7.98 -3.16
C ALA A 97 -5.87 6.82 -3.98
N ALA A 98 -4.54 6.75 -4.08
CA ALA A 98 -3.85 5.66 -4.75
C ALA A 98 -4.08 4.30 -4.06
N ALA A 99 -4.02 4.26 -2.72
CA ALA A 99 -4.27 3.03 -1.96
C ALA A 99 -5.70 2.49 -2.14
N LEU A 100 -6.69 3.38 -2.18
CA LEU A 100 -8.09 3.01 -2.43
C LEU A 100 -8.29 2.51 -3.86
N ALA A 101 -7.65 3.15 -4.85
CA ALA A 101 -7.71 2.71 -6.24
C ALA A 101 -7.06 1.32 -6.43
N ASP A 102 -5.89 1.08 -5.82
CA ASP A 102 -5.21 -0.22 -5.84
C ASP A 102 -6.06 -1.30 -5.15
N PHE A 103 -6.69 -0.98 -4.02
CA PHE A 103 -7.60 -1.90 -3.34
C PHE A 103 -8.76 -2.34 -4.26
N GLU A 104 -9.44 -1.40 -4.90
CA GLU A 104 -10.55 -1.71 -5.82
C GLU A 104 -10.08 -2.51 -7.03
N GLY A 105 -8.91 -2.19 -7.58
CA GLY A 105 -8.28 -2.97 -8.65
C GLY A 105 -8.04 -4.42 -8.24
N ARG A 106 -7.39 -4.64 -7.10
CA ARG A 106 -7.14 -5.98 -6.56
C ARG A 106 -8.43 -6.74 -6.28
N ARG A 107 -9.44 -6.07 -5.73
CA ARG A 107 -10.76 -6.67 -5.48
C ARG A 107 -11.36 -7.22 -6.78
N ALA A 108 -11.30 -6.45 -7.86
CA ALA A 108 -11.79 -6.88 -9.17
C ALA A 108 -10.96 -8.05 -9.72
N THR A 109 -9.63 -7.99 -9.63
CA THR A 109 -8.75 -9.08 -10.07
C THR A 109 -9.01 -10.38 -9.32
N TYR A 110 -9.18 -10.33 -8.00
CA TYR A 110 -9.50 -11.52 -7.21
C TYR A 110 -10.87 -12.11 -7.58
N ALA A 111 -11.88 -11.26 -7.78
CA ALA A 111 -13.19 -11.73 -8.22
C ALA A 111 -13.12 -12.43 -9.59
N ALA A 112 -12.34 -11.88 -10.53
CA ALA A 112 -12.10 -12.50 -11.84
C ALA A 112 -11.37 -13.85 -11.70
N LEU A 113 -10.33 -13.92 -10.87
CA LEU A 113 -9.61 -15.16 -10.62
C LEU A 113 -10.54 -16.25 -10.08
N CYS A 114 -11.36 -15.93 -9.07
CA CYS A 114 -12.34 -16.86 -8.51
C CYS A 114 -13.38 -17.33 -9.55
N ALA A 115 -13.81 -16.45 -10.46
CA ALA A 115 -14.75 -16.81 -11.51
C ALA A 115 -14.15 -17.79 -12.55
N THR A 116 -12.83 -17.72 -12.76
CA THR A 116 -12.11 -18.61 -13.68
C THR A 116 -11.62 -19.92 -13.05
N TRP A 117 -11.68 -20.03 -11.73
CA TRP A 117 -11.16 -21.18 -11.02
C TRP A 117 -12.12 -22.37 -11.13
N ASP A 118 -11.72 -23.40 -11.88
CA ASP A 118 -12.39 -24.69 -11.93
C ASP A 118 -11.55 -25.76 -11.20
N PRO A 119 -11.93 -26.17 -9.97
CA PRO A 119 -11.24 -27.22 -9.24
C PRO A 119 -11.28 -28.59 -9.94
N ALA A 120 -12.32 -28.88 -10.73
CA ALA A 120 -12.49 -30.17 -11.37
C ALA A 120 -11.52 -30.37 -12.54
N ALA A 121 -11.18 -29.28 -13.25
CA ALA A 121 -10.17 -29.28 -14.31
C ALA A 121 -8.74 -29.62 -13.80
N GLN A 122 -8.50 -29.59 -12.49
CA GLN A 122 -7.20 -29.92 -11.88
C GLN A 122 -7.08 -31.39 -11.44
N GLN A 123 -8.15 -32.20 -11.54
CA GLN A 123 -8.06 -33.61 -11.19
C GLN A 123 -7.32 -34.39 -12.28
N PRO A 124 -6.31 -35.22 -11.93
CA PRO A 124 -5.70 -36.14 -12.87
C PRO A 124 -6.78 -37.05 -13.47
N GLN A 125 -6.78 -37.21 -14.80
CA GLN A 125 -7.66 -38.18 -15.44
C GLN A 125 -7.40 -39.57 -14.84
N PRO A 126 -8.45 -40.37 -14.55
CA PRO A 126 -8.29 -41.74 -14.12
C PRO A 126 -7.38 -42.48 -15.12
N ALA A 127 -6.38 -43.19 -14.60
CA ALA A 127 -5.53 -44.02 -15.45
C ALA A 127 -6.42 -45.01 -16.23
N PRO A 128 -6.17 -45.20 -17.54
CA PRO A 128 -6.95 -46.14 -18.33
C PRO A 128 -6.91 -47.53 -17.68
N GLU A 129 -8.07 -48.16 -17.59
CA GLU A 129 -8.22 -49.48 -16.98
C GLU A 129 -7.38 -50.49 -17.78
N PRO A 130 -6.54 -51.30 -17.12
CA PRO A 130 -5.68 -52.26 -17.82
C PRO A 130 -6.53 -53.26 -18.59
N GLU A 131 -6.18 -53.48 -19.85
CA GLU A 131 -6.87 -54.39 -20.76
C GLU A 131 -6.86 -55.82 -20.17
N PRO A 132 -7.97 -56.59 -20.28
CA PRO A 132 -8.03 -57.94 -19.73
C PRO A 132 -6.96 -58.82 -20.36
N ALA A 133 -6.20 -59.55 -19.53
CA ALA A 133 -5.21 -60.51 -20.00
C ALA A 133 -5.89 -61.67 -20.77
N PRO A 134 -5.24 -62.19 -21.84
CA PRO A 134 -5.77 -63.26 -22.69
C PRO A 134 -5.89 -64.61 -22.00
#